data_AF-A0A9D4A752-F1
#
_entry.id   AF-A0A9D4A752-F1
#
_cell.length_a   1.000
_cell.length_b   1.000
_cell.length_c   1.000
_cell.angle_alpha   90.00
_cell.angle_beta   90.00
_cell.angle_gamma   90.00
#
_symmetry.space_group_name_H-M   'P 1'
#
loop_
_entity.id
_entity.type
_entity.pdbx_description
1 polymer ?
#
loop_
_entity_poly.entity_id
_entity_poly.type
_entity_poly.pdbx_seq_one_letter_code
_entity_poly.pdbx_strand_id
1 'polypeptide(L)'
;MYLELILELCSTFHLQTVMIELDDPGTVQFGLDGFVCQLSVLEFGVALGLYIEKFIGDDDFSALHFHIHYSPSKYWMALVPASATYDPSRSNAIALSPSLRYLHAILAHTLTGQRESTGIVNTHDAYFLWSMMHGHIFDIAYFIALAIRHQTERHRKGAICMGPYVPCLTRYFGLLNTAAQSSLLTLIDQISP
;
A
#
# COMPACT_ATOMS: atom_id res chain seq x y z
N MET A 1 -11.51 8.09 24.54
CA MET A 1 -10.26 7.29 24.44
C MET A 1 -10.25 6.67 23.06
N TYR A 2 -9.21 6.91 22.25
CA TYR A 2 -9.16 6.57 20.82
C TYR A 2 -9.14 5.05 20.63
N LEU A 3 -10.31 4.46 20.35
CA LEU A 3 -10.46 3.03 20.10
C LEU A 3 -9.57 2.58 18.93
N GLU A 4 -9.44 3.41 17.89
CA GLU A 4 -8.60 3.15 16.73
C GLU A 4 -7.11 3.01 17.09
N LEU A 5 -6.58 3.92 17.92
CA LEU A 5 -5.19 3.86 18.38
C LEU A 5 -4.92 2.61 19.23
N ILE A 6 -5.89 2.20 20.03
CA ILE A 6 -5.80 0.99 20.85
C ILE A 6 -5.77 -0.26 19.97
N LEU A 7 -6.65 -0.33 18.96
CA LEU A 7 -6.70 -1.46 18.03
C LEU A 7 -5.42 -1.55 17.21
N GLU A 8 -4.89 -0.42 16.76
CA GLU A 8 -3.63 -0.37 16.03
C GLU A 8 -2.46 -0.91 16.86
N LEU A 9 -2.40 -0.57 18.16
CA LEU A 9 -1.36 -1.05 19.07
C LEU A 9 -1.53 -2.52 19.51
N CYS A 10 -2.77 -3.03 19.58
CA CYS A 10 -3.05 -4.39 20.05
C CYS A 10 -3.11 -5.43 18.92
N SER A 11 -3.37 -5.01 17.69
CA SER A 11 -3.56 -5.92 16.56
C SER A 11 -2.22 -6.36 15.98
N THR A 12 -2.03 -7.67 15.83
CA THR A 12 -0.88 -8.20 15.11
C THR A 12 -1.22 -8.30 13.63
N PHE A 13 -0.49 -7.56 12.78
CA PHE A 13 -0.62 -7.67 11.33
C PHE A 13 0.66 -8.27 10.74
N HIS A 14 0.51 -9.32 9.95
CA HIS A 14 1.62 -9.95 9.24
C HIS A 14 1.21 -10.30 7.82
N LEU A 15 1.73 -9.56 6.84
CA LEU A 15 1.53 -9.90 5.43
C LEU A 15 2.23 -11.22 5.09
N GLN A 16 1.48 -12.23 4.64
CA GLN A 16 2.04 -13.56 4.34
C GLN A 16 2.38 -13.70 2.86
N THR A 17 1.49 -13.24 1.97
CA THR A 17 1.72 -13.30 0.53
C THR A 17 0.92 -12.19 -0.13
N VAL A 18 1.59 -11.34 -0.89
CA VAL A 18 0.95 -10.45 -1.87
C VAL A 18 1.49 -10.90 -3.20
N MET A 19 0.62 -11.57 -3.97
CA MET A 19 0.78 -11.87 -5.41
C MET A 19 2.15 -12.39 -5.86
N ILE A 20 2.16 -13.59 -6.46
CA ILE A 20 3.39 -14.21 -6.94
C ILE A 20 3.87 -13.55 -8.24
N GLU A 21 2.96 -13.07 -9.10
CA GLU A 21 3.27 -12.39 -10.35
C GLU A 21 2.46 -11.10 -10.52
N LEU A 22 3.03 -10.13 -11.25
CA LEU A 22 2.38 -8.84 -11.55
C LEU A 22 1.10 -8.97 -12.39
N ASP A 23 0.81 -10.15 -12.94
CA ASP A 23 -0.26 -10.40 -13.92
C ASP A 23 -1.45 -11.22 -13.40
N ASP A 24 -1.48 -11.61 -12.12
CA ASP A 24 -2.61 -12.31 -11.50
C ASP A 24 -3.63 -11.28 -10.95
N PRO A 25 -4.97 -11.44 -11.08
CA PRO A 25 -5.97 -10.57 -10.42
C PRO A 25 -5.79 -10.41 -8.90
N GLY A 26 -4.95 -11.26 -8.31
CA GLY A 26 -4.12 -10.87 -7.20
C GLY A 26 -4.83 -10.97 -5.87
N THR A 27 -4.53 -12.05 -5.15
CA THR A 27 -5.00 -12.19 -3.77
C THR A 27 -3.97 -11.64 -2.80
N VAL A 28 -4.44 -10.84 -1.85
CA VAL A 28 -3.68 -10.32 -0.71
C VAL A 28 -3.98 -11.22 0.49
N GLN A 29 -2.97 -11.99 0.91
CA GLN A 29 -3.05 -12.86 2.08
C GLN A 29 -2.22 -12.29 3.23
N PHE A 30 -2.87 -12.14 4.38
CA PHE A 30 -2.26 -11.59 5.59
C PHE A 30 -2.83 -12.23 6.85
N GLY A 31 -1.99 -12.33 7.88
CA GLY A 31 -2.39 -12.59 9.24
C GLY A 31 -2.88 -11.31 9.90
N LEU A 32 -4.03 -11.35 10.54
CA LEU A 32 -4.58 -10.29 11.38
C LEU A 32 -5.06 -10.90 12.70
N ASP A 33 -4.46 -10.50 13.82
CA ASP A 33 -4.78 -11.01 15.16
C ASP A 33 -4.75 -12.55 15.27
N GLY A 34 -3.80 -13.17 14.58
CA GLY A 34 -3.66 -14.63 14.50
C GLY A 34 -4.58 -15.32 13.48
N PHE A 35 -5.53 -14.60 12.86
CA PHE A 35 -6.36 -15.12 11.78
C PHE A 35 -5.68 -14.92 10.42
N VAL A 36 -5.65 -15.97 9.60
CA VAL A 36 -5.20 -15.85 8.20
C VAL A 36 -6.39 -15.39 7.36
N CYS A 37 -6.28 -14.18 6.82
CA CYS A 37 -7.26 -13.57 5.93
C CYS A 37 -6.73 -13.56 4.50
N GLN A 38 -7.62 -13.79 3.54
CA GLN A 38 -7.33 -13.69 2.11
C GLN A 38 -8.42 -12.86 1.47
N LEU A 39 -8.03 -11.78 0.81
CA LEU A 39 -8.93 -10.89 0.07
C LEU A 39 -8.40 -10.75 -1.36
N SER A 40 -9.28 -10.52 -2.32
CA SER A 40 -8.84 -9.91 -3.59
C SER A 40 -8.26 -8.52 -3.31
N VAL A 41 -7.41 -7.99 -4.21
CA VAL A 41 -6.90 -6.61 -4.10
C VAL A 41 -8.05 -5.60 -3.95
N LEU A 42 -9.18 -5.83 -4.63
CA LEU A 42 -10.33 -4.93 -4.56
C LEU A 42 -11.01 -4.95 -3.20
N GLU A 43 -11.31 -6.14 -2.68
CA GLU A 43 -11.87 -6.30 -1.33
C GLU A 43 -10.91 -5.77 -0.27
N PHE A 44 -9.61 -5.93 -0.49
CA PHE A 44 -8.59 -5.33 0.37
C PHE A 44 -8.70 -3.80 0.36
N GLY A 45 -8.84 -3.16 -0.80
CA GLY A 45 -9.05 -1.71 -0.89
C GLY A 45 -10.30 -1.21 -0.17
N VAL A 46 -11.39 -1.96 -0.26
CA VAL A 46 -12.64 -1.67 0.47
C VAL A 46 -12.43 -1.83 1.98
N ALA A 47 -11.76 -2.90 2.40
CA ALA A 47 -11.44 -3.16 3.79
C ALA A 47 -10.50 -2.11 4.39
N LEU A 48 -9.64 -1.50 3.57
CA LEU A 48 -8.80 -0.35 3.94
C LEU A 48 -9.56 0.99 3.92
N GLY A 49 -10.81 1.02 3.44
CA GLY A 49 -11.60 2.24 3.30
C GLY A 49 -11.19 3.15 2.13
N LEU A 50 -10.42 2.64 1.18
CA LEU A 50 -9.98 3.38 -0.02
C LEU A 50 -11.11 3.49 -1.06
N TYR A 51 -11.98 2.50 -1.08
CA TYR A 51 -13.10 2.39 -2.00
C TYR A 51 -14.41 2.28 -1.23
N ILE A 52 -15.46 2.90 -1.76
CA ILE A 52 -16.83 2.72 -1.25
C ILE A 52 -17.38 1.43 -1.89
N GLU A 53 -18.13 0.60 -1.16
CA GLU A 53 -18.67 -0.68 -1.68
C GLU A 53 -19.40 -0.55 -3.03
N LYS A 54 -20.03 0.60 -3.28
CA LYS A 54 -20.72 0.91 -4.55
C LYS A 54 -19.77 1.02 -5.76
N PHE A 55 -18.49 1.30 -5.54
CA PHE A 55 -17.47 1.37 -6.60
C PHE A 55 -17.17 -0.02 -7.19
N ILE A 56 -17.36 -1.12 -6.44
CA ILE A 56 -17.08 -2.49 -6.89
C ILE A 56 -17.98 -2.91 -8.08
N GLY A 57 -19.20 -2.39 -8.15
CA GLY A 57 -20.21 -2.82 -9.13
C GLY A 57 -20.32 -1.95 -10.39
N ASP A 58 -19.46 -0.95 -10.56
CA ASP A 58 -19.47 -0.07 -11.74
C ASP A 58 -18.64 -0.68 -12.88
N ASP A 59 -19.11 -0.61 -14.12
CA ASP A 59 -18.41 -1.18 -15.29
C ASP A 59 -17.05 -0.50 -15.50
N ASP A 60 -16.91 0.78 -15.10
CA ASP A 60 -15.64 1.54 -15.10
C ASP A 60 -14.57 0.91 -14.19
N PHE A 61 -14.96 0.11 -13.20
CA PHE A 61 -14.02 -0.59 -12.31
C PHE A 61 -13.39 -1.82 -12.95
N SER A 62 -14.11 -2.50 -13.84
CA SER A 62 -13.54 -3.59 -14.65
C SER A 62 -12.46 -3.09 -15.62
N ALA A 63 -12.43 -1.78 -15.88
CA ALA A 63 -11.41 -1.09 -16.68
C ALA A 63 -10.20 -0.59 -15.86
N LEU A 64 -10.19 -0.77 -14.53
CA LEU A 64 -8.96 -0.60 -13.73
C LEU A 64 -7.92 -1.54 -14.30
N HIS A 65 -6.89 -0.95 -14.90
CA HIS A 65 -5.80 -1.72 -15.46
C HIS A 65 -4.97 -2.30 -14.32
N PHE A 66 -5.33 -3.53 -13.92
CA PHE A 66 -4.53 -4.39 -13.04
C PHE A 66 -3.18 -4.77 -13.68
N HIS A 67 -3.07 -4.60 -15.00
CA HIS A 67 -1.94 -5.05 -15.78
C HIS A 67 -1.05 -3.89 -16.23
N ILE A 68 0.19 -3.90 -15.76
CA ILE A 68 1.26 -3.03 -16.24
C ILE A 68 1.70 -3.56 -17.62
N HIS A 69 0.89 -3.38 -18.66
CA HIS A 69 1.15 -3.92 -20.01
C HIS A 69 2.31 -3.22 -20.75
N TYR A 70 2.85 -2.13 -20.19
CA TYR A 70 3.91 -1.36 -20.84
C TYR A 70 5.27 -1.65 -20.22
N SER A 71 6.28 -1.78 -21.09
CA SER A 71 7.68 -1.91 -20.67
C SER A 71 8.10 -0.66 -19.85
N PRO A 72 8.81 -0.82 -18.73
CA PRO A 72 9.22 0.29 -17.84
C PRO A 72 9.89 1.46 -18.57
N SER A 73 10.67 1.14 -19.61
CA SER A 73 11.33 2.11 -20.47
C SER A 73 10.36 3.05 -21.18
N LYS A 74 9.15 2.58 -21.53
CA LYS A 74 8.14 3.42 -22.19
C LYS A 74 7.54 4.45 -21.23
N TYR A 75 7.31 4.08 -19.96
CA TYR A 75 6.85 5.04 -18.94
C TYR A 75 7.92 6.11 -18.68
N TRP A 76 9.18 5.68 -18.57
CA TRP A 76 10.31 6.59 -18.39
C TRP A 76 10.46 7.58 -19.54
N MET A 77 10.37 7.12 -20.79
CA MET A 77 10.44 8.01 -21.96
C MET A 77 9.30 9.04 -21.98
N ALA A 78 8.11 8.67 -21.53
CA ALA A 78 7.00 9.61 -21.42
C ALA A 78 7.21 10.65 -20.28
N LEU A 79 7.87 10.26 -19.18
CA LEU A 79 8.19 11.15 -18.05
C LEU A 79 9.40 12.04 -18.33
N VAL A 80 10.40 11.52 -19.05
CA VAL A 80 11.65 12.20 -19.41
C VAL A 80 11.93 11.99 -20.90
N PRO A 81 11.29 12.77 -21.79
CA PRO A 81 11.44 12.61 -23.25
C PRO A 81 12.88 12.79 -23.74
N ALA A 82 13.71 13.52 -22.98
CA ALA A 82 15.11 13.77 -23.29
C ALA A 82 16.07 12.63 -22.90
N SER A 83 15.59 11.58 -22.23
CA SER A 83 16.42 10.46 -21.74
C SER A 83 16.10 9.18 -22.53
N ALA A 84 17.11 8.67 -23.24
CA ALA A 84 16.92 7.55 -24.18
C ALA A 84 16.84 6.17 -23.52
N THR A 85 17.26 6.04 -22.25
CA THR A 85 17.38 4.71 -21.62
C THR A 85 16.93 4.76 -20.17
N TYR A 86 15.96 3.92 -19.84
CA TYR A 86 15.60 3.62 -18.45
C TYR A 86 16.52 2.53 -17.91
N ASP A 87 17.13 2.78 -16.76
CA ASP A 87 17.87 1.80 -15.98
C ASP A 87 17.34 1.86 -14.53
N PRO A 88 16.64 0.83 -14.03
CA PRO A 88 16.07 0.83 -12.69
C PRO A 88 17.12 0.97 -11.57
N SER A 89 18.41 0.77 -11.86
CA SER A 89 19.51 0.97 -10.91
C SER A 89 20.20 2.33 -11.04
N ARG A 90 19.93 3.10 -12.09
CA ARG A 90 20.66 4.36 -12.40
C ARG A 90 19.77 5.55 -12.76
N SER A 91 18.54 5.31 -13.19
CA SER A 91 17.57 6.35 -13.55
C SER A 91 17.20 7.17 -12.32
N ASN A 92 17.59 8.45 -12.35
CA ASN A 92 17.47 9.34 -11.20
C ASN A 92 16.32 10.35 -11.39
N ALA A 93 15.59 10.61 -10.31
CA ALA A 93 14.51 11.57 -10.19
C ALA A 93 14.94 12.99 -10.56
N ILE A 94 16.24 13.34 -10.49
CA ILE A 94 16.74 14.63 -11.00
C ILE A 94 16.35 14.86 -12.47
N ALA A 95 16.22 13.80 -13.26
CA ALA A 95 15.81 13.88 -14.66
C ALA A 95 14.30 14.20 -14.84
N LEU A 96 13.50 14.08 -13.77
CA LEU A 96 12.08 14.40 -13.78
C LEU A 96 11.84 15.92 -13.63
N SER A 97 10.67 16.37 -14.07
CA SER A 97 10.23 17.75 -13.83
C SER A 97 10.10 18.05 -12.32
N PRO A 98 10.16 19.32 -11.89
CA PRO A 98 10.07 19.68 -10.47
C PRO A 98 8.83 19.14 -9.74
N SER A 99 7.67 19.11 -10.40
CA SER A 99 6.42 18.57 -9.84
C SER A 99 6.48 17.05 -9.65
N LEU A 100 7.01 16.33 -10.64
CA LEU A 100 7.17 14.87 -10.56
C LEU A 100 8.22 14.46 -9.51
N ARG A 101 9.26 15.27 -9.29
CA ARG A 101 10.22 15.03 -8.20
C ARG A 101 9.57 15.13 -6.82
N TYR A 102 8.67 16.08 -6.65
CA TYR A 102 7.94 16.23 -5.39
C TYR A 102 7.01 15.05 -5.14
N LEU A 103 6.25 14.62 -6.17
CA LEU A 103 5.42 13.43 -6.10
C LEU A 103 6.25 12.17 -5.82
N HIS A 104 7.38 12.01 -6.51
CA HIS A 104 8.31 10.91 -6.28
C HIS A 104 8.81 10.88 -4.84
N ALA A 105 9.16 12.03 -4.27
CA ALA A 105 9.59 12.13 -2.87
C ALA A 105 8.47 11.71 -1.91
N ILE A 106 7.22 12.12 -2.15
CA ILE A 106 6.08 11.66 -1.36
C ILE A 106 5.95 10.14 -1.44
N LEU A 107 5.89 9.58 -2.65
CA LEU A 107 5.77 8.12 -2.85
C LEU A 107 6.92 7.36 -2.16
N ALA A 108 8.15 7.83 -2.34
CA ALA A 108 9.36 7.23 -1.77
C ALA A 108 9.35 7.21 -0.23
N HIS A 109 8.88 8.30 0.39
CA HIS A 109 8.93 8.48 1.84
C HIS A 109 7.70 7.94 2.58
N THR A 110 6.51 7.96 1.98
CA THR A 110 5.29 7.51 2.65
C THR A 110 4.95 6.06 2.35
N LEU A 111 5.23 5.56 1.14
CA LEU A 111 4.66 4.30 0.66
C LEU A 111 5.73 3.23 0.46
N THR A 112 6.78 3.48 -0.33
CA THR A 112 7.88 2.50 -0.48
C THR A 112 8.83 2.49 0.72
N GLY A 113 8.71 3.49 1.61
CA GLY A 113 9.53 3.69 2.82
C GLY A 113 11.02 3.51 2.55
N GLN A 114 11.48 4.05 1.42
CA GLN A 114 12.87 4.03 1.04
C GLN A 114 13.61 5.05 1.91
N ARG A 115 14.22 4.54 2.99
CA ARG A 115 15.02 5.34 3.93
C ARG A 115 16.19 5.96 3.15
N GLU A 116 16.08 7.26 2.94
CA GLU A 116 16.99 8.11 2.14
C GLU A 116 16.97 7.77 0.65
N SER A 117 16.18 8.53 -0.11
CA SER A 117 16.12 8.40 -1.56
C SER A 117 17.51 8.65 -2.14
N THR A 118 18.13 7.64 -2.71
CA THR A 118 19.28 7.77 -3.63
C THR A 118 18.91 8.58 -4.90
N GLY A 119 17.69 9.11 -4.97
CA GLY A 119 17.08 9.70 -6.13
C GLY A 119 16.73 8.66 -7.19
N ILE A 120 16.96 7.36 -6.98
CA ILE A 120 16.70 6.34 -7.99
C ILE A 120 15.19 6.09 -8.10
N VAL A 121 14.67 6.12 -9.32
CA VAL A 121 13.25 5.89 -9.64
C VAL A 121 13.06 4.42 -10.04
N ASN A 122 12.43 3.64 -9.16
CA ASN A 122 12.17 2.24 -9.46
C ASN A 122 11.08 2.08 -10.52
N THR A 123 10.96 0.87 -11.06
CA THR A 123 9.98 0.55 -12.10
C THR A 123 8.55 0.88 -11.67
N HIS A 124 8.23 0.58 -10.41
CA HIS A 124 6.94 0.86 -9.81
C HIS A 124 6.71 2.38 -9.70
N ASP A 125 7.68 3.12 -9.16
CA ASP A 125 7.61 4.57 -9.02
C ASP A 125 7.42 5.27 -10.38
N ALA A 126 8.09 4.78 -11.44
CA ALA A 126 7.93 5.28 -12.80
C ALA A 126 6.52 5.04 -13.35
N TYR A 127 5.92 3.87 -13.11
CA TYR A 127 4.54 3.59 -13.51
C TYR A 127 3.53 4.52 -12.82
N PHE A 128 3.69 4.75 -11.52
CA PHE A 128 2.77 5.61 -10.77
C PHE A 128 2.86 7.08 -11.19
N LEU A 129 4.08 7.60 -11.34
CA LEU A 129 4.30 8.95 -11.83
C LEU A 129 3.72 9.13 -13.24
N TRP A 130 3.89 8.14 -14.11
CA TRP A 130 3.31 8.16 -15.45
C TRP A 130 1.78 8.16 -15.40
N SER A 131 1.19 7.33 -14.53
CA SER A 131 -0.27 7.22 -14.38
C SER A 131 -0.87 8.51 -13.84
N MET A 132 -0.27 9.11 -12.81
CA MET A 132 -0.68 10.42 -12.28
C MET A 132 -0.58 11.54 -13.32
N MET A 133 0.44 11.50 -14.19
CA MET A 133 0.65 12.50 -15.22
C MET A 133 -0.37 12.39 -16.38
N HIS A 134 -0.80 11.18 -16.73
CA HIS A 134 -1.72 10.95 -17.84
C HIS A 134 -3.19 10.78 -17.40
N GLY A 135 -3.48 10.88 -16.10
CA GLY A 135 -4.82 10.66 -15.56
C GLY A 135 -5.30 9.21 -15.70
N HIS A 136 -4.37 8.26 -15.79
CA HIS A 136 -4.68 6.86 -15.87
C HIS A 136 -5.13 6.36 -14.50
N ILE A 137 -6.32 5.76 -14.43
CA ILE A 137 -6.88 5.22 -13.19
C ILE A 137 -6.13 3.92 -12.88
N PHE A 138 -5.49 3.86 -11.71
CA PHE A 138 -4.76 2.69 -11.23
C PHE A 138 -5.30 2.26 -9.86
N ASP A 139 -5.13 0.98 -9.55
CA ASP A 139 -5.57 0.43 -8.28
C ASP A 139 -4.63 0.87 -7.14
N ILE A 140 -5.15 1.73 -6.26
CA ILE A 140 -4.44 2.24 -5.09
C ILE A 140 -4.29 1.13 -4.04
N ALA A 141 -5.26 0.22 -3.93
CA ALA A 141 -5.17 -0.92 -3.03
C ALA A 141 -4.05 -1.88 -3.44
N TYR A 142 -3.88 -2.11 -4.74
CA TYR A 142 -2.74 -2.85 -5.30
C TYR A 142 -1.41 -2.21 -4.84
N PHE A 143 -1.32 -0.89 -4.98
CA PHE A 143 -0.12 -0.17 -4.62
C PHE A 143 0.18 -0.22 -3.12
N ILE A 144 -0.83 -0.08 -2.27
CA ILE A 144 -0.67 -0.23 -0.83
C ILE A 144 -0.25 -1.66 -0.48
N ALA A 145 -0.84 -2.69 -1.09
CA ALA A 145 -0.43 -4.08 -0.89
C ALA A 145 1.06 -4.31 -1.24
N LEU A 146 1.51 -3.78 -2.39
CA LEU A 146 2.89 -3.86 -2.82
C LEU A 146 3.86 -3.13 -1.87
N ALA A 147 3.47 -1.94 -1.40
CA ALA A 147 4.22 -1.15 -0.44
C ALA A 147 4.42 -1.91 0.88
N ILE A 148 3.36 -2.52 1.41
CA ILE A 148 3.43 -3.35 2.61
C ILE A 148 4.37 -4.54 2.40
N ARG A 149 4.24 -5.25 1.26
CA ARG A 149 5.13 -6.39 0.94
C ARG A 149 6.59 -5.99 1.00
N HIS A 150 6.93 -4.91 0.30
CA HIS A 150 8.30 -4.43 0.25
C HIS A 150 8.81 -3.99 1.64
N GLN A 151 7.96 -3.37 2.47
CA GLN A 151 8.30 -3.04 3.85
C GLN A 151 8.55 -4.30 4.70
N THR A 152 7.68 -5.30 4.64
CA THR A 152 7.81 -6.55 5.40
C THR A 152 9.05 -7.35 4.97
N GLU A 153 9.38 -7.38 3.67
CA GLU A 153 10.59 -8.03 3.15
C GLU A 153 11.88 -7.33 3.61
N ARG A 154 11.91 -6.00 3.62
CA ARG A 154 13.08 -5.23 4.06
C ARG A 154 13.24 -5.17 5.58
N HIS A 155 12.15 -5.09 6.33
CA HIS A 155 12.16 -4.88 7.77
C HIS A 155 11.75 -6.17 8.51
N ARG A 156 12.63 -7.17 8.48
CA ARG A 156 12.43 -8.48 9.14
C ARG A 156 12.27 -8.41 10.67
N LYS A 157 12.42 -7.23 11.30
CA LYS A 157 12.23 -6.99 12.73
C LYS A 157 11.64 -5.60 12.98
N GLY A 158 10.36 -5.56 13.35
CA GLY A 158 9.81 -4.49 14.18
C GLY A 158 9.44 -3.16 13.52
N ALA A 159 8.93 -3.16 12.29
CA ALA A 159 8.22 -1.98 11.77
C ALA A 159 6.71 -2.12 12.09
N ILE A 160 6.13 -1.09 12.73
CA ILE A 160 4.68 -0.90 12.78
C ILE A 160 4.25 -0.58 11.35
N CYS A 161 4.02 -1.62 10.55
CA CYS A 161 3.54 -1.47 9.19
C CYS A 161 2.03 -1.22 9.23
N MET A 162 1.53 -0.41 8.29
CA MET A 162 0.13 -0.11 8.02
C MET A 162 -0.56 1.05 8.75
N GLY A 163 0.03 1.65 9.79
CA GLY A 163 -0.57 2.85 10.42
C GLY A 163 -2.09 2.71 10.69
N PRO A 164 -2.92 3.73 10.31
CA PRO A 164 -4.36 3.74 10.61
C PRO A 164 -5.19 2.68 9.86
N TYR A 165 -4.58 1.87 9.00
CA TYR A 165 -5.30 0.87 8.20
C TYR A 165 -5.60 -0.43 8.96
N VAL A 166 -4.85 -0.73 10.02
CA VAL A 166 -5.09 -1.94 10.83
C VAL A 166 -6.46 -1.88 11.54
N PRO A 167 -6.88 -0.73 12.12
CA PRO A 167 -8.25 -0.53 12.58
C PRO A 167 -9.33 -0.73 11.50
N CYS A 168 -9.07 -0.33 10.25
CA CYS A 168 -10.01 -0.52 9.14
C CYS A 168 -10.22 -2.02 8.85
N LEU A 169 -9.12 -2.79 8.76
CA LEU A 169 -9.19 -4.24 8.52
C LEU A 169 -9.87 -4.98 9.67
N THR A 170 -9.54 -4.67 10.93
CA THR A 170 -10.18 -5.30 12.09
C THR A 170 -11.68 -5.03 12.16
N ARG A 171 -12.11 -3.83 11.75
CA ARG A 171 -13.52 -3.49 11.62
C ARG A 171 -14.20 -4.27 10.49
N TYR A 172 -13.56 -4.38 9.33
CA TYR A 172 -14.09 -5.11 8.18
C TYR A 172 -14.39 -6.59 8.50
N PHE A 173 -13.46 -7.28 9.17
CA PHE A 173 -13.65 -8.67 9.57
C PHE A 173 -14.48 -8.85 10.85
N GLY A 174 -14.94 -7.77 11.48
CA GLY A 174 -15.68 -7.84 12.74
C GLY A 174 -14.87 -8.44 13.90
N LEU A 175 -13.53 -8.37 13.84
CA LEU A 175 -12.62 -8.92 14.86
C LEU A 175 -12.59 -8.10 16.17
N LEU A 176 -13.51 -7.14 16.31
CA LEU A 176 -13.75 -6.36 17.52
C LEU A 176 -14.29 -7.28 18.61
N ASN A 177 -13.41 -8.06 19.23
CA ASN A 177 -13.79 -8.89 20.35
C ASN A 177 -14.01 -7.96 21.56
N THR A 178 -15.26 -7.80 22.00
CA THR A 178 -15.67 -7.01 23.18
C THR A 178 -14.84 -7.40 24.42
N ALA A 179 -14.30 -8.62 24.45
CA ALA A 179 -13.41 -9.15 25.46
C ALA A 179 -12.01 -8.49 25.48
N ALA A 180 -11.39 -8.21 24.34
CA ALA A 180 -10.07 -7.57 24.27
C ALA A 180 -10.15 -6.09 24.72
N GLN A 181 -11.23 -5.41 24.34
CA GLN A 181 -11.55 -4.06 24.82
C GLN A 181 -11.75 -4.03 26.35
N SER A 182 -12.46 -5.02 26.89
CA SER A 182 -12.72 -5.13 28.33
C SER A 182 -11.45 -5.40 29.14
N SER A 183 -10.57 -6.28 28.65
CA SER A 183 -9.29 -6.63 29.31
C SER A 183 -8.30 -5.46 29.32
N LEU A 184 -8.29 -4.61 28.29
CA LEU A 184 -7.40 -3.45 28.24
C LEU A 184 -7.96 -2.28 29.05
N LEU A 185 -9.29 -2.07 29.06
CA LEU A 185 -9.94 -1.09 29.95
C LEU A 185 -9.68 -1.41 31.41
N THR A 186 -9.75 -2.69 31.79
CA THR A 186 -9.39 -3.11 33.15
C THR A 186 -7.91 -2.91 33.46
N LEU A 187 -7.02 -3.09 32.49
CA LEU A 187 -5.59 -2.80 32.67
C LEU A 187 -5.33 -1.30 32.85
N ILE A 188 -6.01 -0.44 32.08
CA ILE A 188 -5.87 1.02 32.17
C ILE A 188 -6.44 1.53 33.49
N ASP A 189 -7.59 1.01 33.93
CA ASP A 189 -8.18 1.32 35.24
C ASP A 189 -7.29 0.88 36.41
N GLN A 190 -6.43 -0.13 36.23
CA GLN A 190 -5.43 -0.54 37.23
C GLN A 190 -4.17 0.33 37.24
N ILE A 191 -3.88 1.05 36.15
CA ILE A 191 -2.68 1.89 36.01
C ILE A 191 -3.01 3.37 36.27
N SER A 192 -4.28 3.76 36.23
CA SER A 192 -4.75 5.09 36.61
C SER A 192 -4.69 5.24 38.15
N PRO A 193 -3.98 6.26 38.69
CA PRO A 193 -3.79 6.45 40.12
C PRO A 193 -5.04 6.92 40.87
#